data_AF-G2GY43-F1
#
_entry.id   AF-G2GY43-F1
#
_cell.length_a   1.000
_cell.length_b   1.000
_cell.length_c   1.000
_cell.angle_alpha   90.00
_cell.angle_beta   90.00
_cell.angle_gamma   90.00
#
_symmetry.space_group_name_H-M   'P 1'
#
loop_
_entity.id
_entity.type
_entity.pdbx_description
1 polymer ?
#
loop_
_entity_poly.entity_id
_entity_poly.type
_entity_poly.pdbx_seq_one_letter_code
_entity_poly.pdbx_strand_id
1 'polypeptide(L)'
;MMKKIVVLISGQGSNLQALIDAQKEGHINGKISAVFSNKEHAYGLERARKANIPAHWLDAKNYSDSAKFDLALQQAIDHYQPDLLVLAGYMRILGSVFVQHYIGRLLNIHPSLLPNYKGLHTHRQVLESGDK
;
A
#
# COMPACT_ATOMS: atom_id res chain seq x y z
N MET A 1 -19.03 -2.89 -13.87
CA MET A 1 -17.60 -2.82 -14.27
C MET A 1 -16.74 -3.41 -13.18
N MET A 2 -15.64 -4.06 -13.54
CA MET A 2 -14.67 -4.64 -12.59
C MET A 2 -13.92 -3.52 -11.86
N LYS A 3 -13.87 -3.57 -10.53
CA LYS A 3 -13.22 -2.54 -9.70
C LYS A 3 -11.70 -2.58 -9.85
N LYS A 4 -11.06 -1.43 -10.03
CA LYS A 4 -9.59 -1.30 -10.14
C LYS A 4 -8.98 -1.00 -8.77
N ILE A 5 -8.02 -1.82 -8.37
CA ILE A 5 -7.33 -1.73 -7.10
C ILE A 5 -5.86 -1.36 -7.36
N VAL A 6 -5.35 -0.36 -6.65
CA VAL A 6 -3.91 -0.08 -6.62
C VAL A 6 -3.39 -0.40 -5.22
N VAL A 7 -2.23 -1.05 -5.13
CA VAL A 7 -1.65 -1.49 -3.85
C VAL A 7 -0.32 -0.79 -3.61
N LEU A 8 -0.13 -0.21 -2.42
CA LEU A 8 1.11 0.43 -1.98
C LEU A 8 1.85 -0.46 -0.99
N ILE A 9 3.18 -0.60 -1.17
CA ILE A 9 4.05 -1.47 -0.38
C ILE A 9 5.39 -0.80 -0.05
N SER A 10 6.13 -1.35 0.92
CA SER A 10 7.51 -0.90 1.23
C SER A 10 8.51 -2.04 1.47
N GLY A 11 8.12 -3.30 1.26
CA GLY A 11 8.95 -4.44 1.69
C GLY A 11 8.54 -5.78 1.09
N GLN A 12 8.44 -6.81 1.94
CA GLN A 12 8.29 -8.21 1.52
C GLN A 12 7.02 -8.51 0.71
N GLY A 13 5.95 -7.73 0.91
CA GLY A 13 4.71 -7.86 0.17
C GLY A 13 3.93 -9.15 0.44
N SER A 14 3.95 -9.67 1.68
CA SER A 14 3.13 -10.84 2.05
C SER A 14 1.63 -10.55 1.94
N ASN A 15 1.16 -9.40 2.44
CA ASN A 15 -0.22 -8.96 2.23
C ASN A 15 -0.56 -8.76 0.74
N LEU A 16 0.38 -8.23 -0.04
CA LEU A 16 0.21 -8.13 -1.49
C LEU A 16 0.06 -9.53 -2.12
N GLN A 17 0.86 -10.51 -1.71
CA GLN A 17 0.72 -11.89 -2.21
C GLN A 17 -0.67 -12.44 -1.92
N ALA A 18 -1.15 -12.30 -0.69
CA ALA A 18 -2.49 -12.75 -0.31
C ALA A 18 -3.59 -12.09 -1.17
N LEU A 19 -3.46 -10.79 -1.47
CA LEU A 19 -4.39 -10.09 -2.36
C LEU A 19 -4.33 -10.62 -3.81
N ILE A 20 -3.13 -10.91 -4.31
CA ILE A 20 -2.94 -11.49 -5.65
C ILE A 20 -3.59 -12.88 -5.74
N ASP A 21 -3.37 -13.72 -4.72
CA ASP A 21 -3.90 -15.08 -4.67
C ASP A 21 -5.44 -15.05 -4.56
N ALA A 22 -5.98 -14.23 -3.66
CA ALA A 22 -7.43 -14.06 -3.48
C ALA A 22 -8.12 -13.50 -4.74
N GLN A 23 -7.46 -12.61 -5.49
CA GLN A 23 -7.96 -12.19 -6.80
C GLN A 23 -8.00 -13.35 -7.80
N LYS A 24 -6.93 -14.14 -7.88
CA LYS A 24 -6.83 -15.29 -8.81
C LYS A 24 -7.89 -16.35 -8.51
N GLU A 25 -8.20 -16.55 -7.23
CA GLU A 25 -9.22 -17.47 -6.74
C GLU A 25 -10.65 -16.91 -6.86
N GLY A 26 -10.82 -15.65 -7.27
CA GLY A 26 -12.13 -15.03 -7.44
C GLY A 26 -12.79 -14.58 -6.12
N HIS A 27 -12.04 -14.55 -5.02
CA HIS A 27 -12.51 -14.03 -3.73
C HIS A 27 -12.62 -12.50 -3.71
N ILE A 28 -11.92 -11.82 -4.61
CA ILE A 28 -11.98 -10.36 -4.77
C ILE A 28 -12.74 -10.02 -6.05
N ASN A 29 -13.85 -9.30 -5.93
CA ASN A 29 -14.58 -8.74 -7.07
C ASN A 29 -13.92 -7.46 -7.60
N GLY A 30 -12.66 -7.59 -8.02
CA GLY A 30 -11.81 -6.49 -8.46
C GLY A 30 -10.48 -6.98 -9.00
N LYS A 31 -9.72 -6.07 -9.60
CA LYS A 31 -8.42 -6.35 -10.20
C LYS A 31 -7.37 -5.36 -9.69
N ILE A 32 -6.27 -5.89 -9.18
CA ILE A 32 -5.03 -5.16 -8.90
C ILE A 32 -4.46 -4.69 -10.24
N SER A 33 -4.61 -3.39 -10.50
CA SER A 33 -4.20 -2.75 -11.75
C SER A 33 -2.75 -2.27 -11.70
N ALA A 34 -2.22 -1.97 -10.51
CA ALA A 34 -0.81 -1.63 -10.31
C ALA A 34 -0.38 -1.80 -8.86
N VAL A 35 0.93 -1.93 -8.67
CA VAL A 35 1.60 -1.91 -7.37
C VAL A 35 2.63 -0.79 -7.35
N PHE A 36 2.65 0.00 -6.29
CA PHE A 36 3.62 1.07 -6.06
C PHE A 36 4.45 0.81 -4.81
N SER A 37 5.74 1.07 -4.89
CA SER A 37 6.66 1.01 -3.76
C SER A 37 7.39 2.33 -3.57
N ASN A 38 7.67 2.70 -2.33
CA ASN A 38 8.64 3.76 -2.02
C ASN A 38 10.08 3.24 -1.84
N LYS A 39 10.33 1.96 -2.18
CA LYS A 39 11.65 1.33 -2.18
C LYS A 39 11.84 0.51 -3.46
N GLU A 40 12.92 0.79 -4.18
CA GLU A 40 13.29 0.12 -5.45
C GLU A 40 13.38 -1.40 -5.30
N HIS A 41 14.02 -1.88 -4.24
CA HIS A 41 14.28 -3.32 -4.03
C HIS A 41 13.25 -3.99 -3.11
N ALA A 42 12.04 -3.44 -2.99
CA ALA A 42 10.97 -4.12 -2.25
C ALA A 42 10.60 -5.43 -2.95
N TYR A 43 10.74 -6.57 -2.27
CA TYR A 43 10.43 -7.88 -2.84
C TYR A 43 8.97 -8.00 -3.34
N GLY A 44 8.04 -7.23 -2.76
CA GLY A 44 6.66 -7.17 -3.27
C GLY A 44 6.54 -6.69 -4.72
N LEU A 45 7.50 -5.91 -5.24
CA LEU A 45 7.53 -5.56 -6.66
C LEU A 45 7.80 -6.79 -7.54
N GLU A 46 8.68 -7.70 -7.10
CA GLU A 46 8.92 -8.96 -7.81
C GLU A 46 7.66 -9.84 -7.84
N ARG A 47 6.90 -9.87 -6.73
CA ARG A 47 5.62 -10.58 -6.66
C ARG A 47 4.62 -10.03 -7.68
N ALA A 48 4.51 -8.71 -7.77
CA ALA A 48 3.65 -8.04 -8.75
C ALA A 48 4.04 -8.39 -10.19
N ARG A 49 5.35 -8.29 -10.52
CA ARG A 49 5.85 -8.64 -11.87
C ARG A 49 5.58 -10.10 -12.22
N LYS A 50 5.81 -11.03 -11.29
CA LYS A 50 5.50 -12.47 -11.48
C LYS A 50 4.01 -12.72 -11.72
N ALA A 51 3.14 -11.88 -11.17
CA ALA A 51 1.70 -11.93 -11.38
C ALA A 51 1.22 -11.14 -12.62
N ASN A 52 2.14 -10.62 -13.44
CA ASN A 52 1.86 -9.74 -14.59
C ASN A 52 1.10 -8.46 -14.21
N ILE A 53 1.40 -7.90 -13.03
CA ILE A 53 0.84 -6.63 -12.55
C ILE A 53 1.91 -5.54 -12.72
N PRO A 54 1.57 -4.38 -13.33
CA PRO A 54 2.48 -3.23 -13.39
C PRO A 54 3.02 -2.86 -12.02
N ALA A 55 4.35 -2.79 -11.91
CA ALA A 55 5.06 -2.54 -10.66
C ALA A 55 5.98 -1.32 -10.79
N HIS A 56 5.71 -0.30 -9.98
CA HIS A 56 6.37 0.99 -10.02
C HIS A 56 7.04 1.29 -8.70
N TRP A 57 8.10 2.09 -8.74
CA TRP A 57 8.71 2.62 -7.54
C TRP A 57 9.04 4.10 -7.71
N LEU A 58 8.94 4.85 -6.61
CA LEU A 58 9.33 6.26 -6.54
C LEU A 58 10.33 6.43 -5.39
N ASP A 59 11.46 7.08 -5.65
CA ASP A 59 12.41 7.47 -4.59
C ASP A 59 11.98 8.80 -3.97
N ALA A 60 11.76 8.84 -2.66
CA ALA A 60 11.54 10.09 -1.94
C ALA A 60 12.74 11.05 -2.04
N LYS A 61 13.96 10.54 -2.25
CA LYS A 61 15.17 11.37 -2.41
C LYS A 61 15.16 12.23 -3.67
N ASN A 62 14.32 11.90 -4.65
CA ASN A 62 14.20 12.66 -5.90
C ASN A 62 13.28 13.89 -5.77
N TYR A 63 12.72 14.14 -4.59
CA TYR A 63 11.77 15.22 -4.35
C TYR A 63 12.24 16.11 -3.21
N SER A 64 12.01 17.42 -3.32
CA SER A 64 12.48 18.39 -2.33
C SER A 64 11.79 18.27 -0.97
N ASP A 65 10.59 17.70 -0.95
CA ASP A 65 9.77 17.57 0.24
C ASP A 65 8.71 16.46 0.08
N SER A 66 8.03 16.17 1.19
CA SER A 66 7.03 15.12 1.22
C SER A 66 5.76 15.44 0.42
N ALA A 67 5.39 16.70 0.28
CA ALA A 67 4.19 17.08 -0.47
C ALA A 67 4.40 16.87 -1.97
N LYS A 68 5.59 17.17 -2.49
CA LYS A 68 5.94 16.91 -3.89
C LYS A 68 6.04 15.43 -4.21
N PHE A 69 6.59 14.62 -3.30
CA PHE A 69 6.58 13.17 -3.45
C PHE A 69 5.14 12.64 -3.49
N ASP A 70 4.29 13.05 -2.53
CA ASP A 70 2.91 12.59 -2.46
C ASP A 70 2.11 12.99 -3.71
N LEU A 71 2.32 14.21 -4.24
CA LEU A 71 1.70 14.66 -5.49
C LEU A 71 2.15 13.80 -6.69
N ALA A 72 3.45 13.52 -6.82
CA ALA A 72 3.96 12.68 -7.90
C ALA A 72 3.44 11.24 -7.81
N LEU A 73 3.38 10.69 -6.59
CA LEU A 73 2.79 9.38 -6.33
C LEU A 73 1.30 9.37 -6.70
N GLN A 74 0.55 10.40 -6.30
CA GLN A 74 -0.87 10.55 -6.63
C GLN A 74 -1.08 10.58 -8.15
N GLN A 75 -0.33 11.40 -8.88
CA GLN A 75 -0.42 11.50 -10.34
C GLN A 75 -0.14 10.17 -11.03
N ALA A 76 0.88 9.44 -10.58
CA ALA A 76 1.21 8.13 -11.13
C ALA A 76 0.13 7.08 -10.83
N ILE A 77 -0.47 7.11 -9.64
CA ILE A 77 -1.60 6.23 -9.27
C ILE A 77 -2.85 6.58 -10.09
N ASP A 78 -3.17 7.86 -10.25
CA ASP A 78 -4.38 8.33 -10.94
C ASP A 78 -4.40 7.93 -12.42
N HIS A 79 -3.24 7.69 -13.05
CA HIS A 79 -3.17 7.12 -14.41
C HIS A 79 -3.88 5.76 -14.51
N TYR A 80 -3.93 4.99 -13.42
CA TYR A 80 -4.64 3.71 -13.35
C TYR A 80 -6.13 3.86 -13.06
N GLN A 81 -6.59 5.06 -12.68
CA GLN A 81 -7.97 5.36 -12.29
C GLN A 81 -8.52 4.38 -11.23
N PRO A 82 -7.88 4.27 -10.05
CA PRO A 82 -8.30 3.30 -9.05
C PRO A 82 -9.66 3.61 -8.46
N ASP A 83 -10.48 2.57 -8.33
CA ASP A 83 -11.67 2.59 -7.48
C ASP A 83 -11.29 2.45 -6.00
N LEU A 84 -10.15 1.80 -5.71
CA LEU A 84 -9.66 1.55 -4.36
C LEU A 84 -8.13 1.59 -4.29
N LEU A 85 -7.61 2.22 -3.25
CA LEU A 85 -6.19 2.23 -2.88
C LEU A 85 -5.98 1.43 -1.59
N VAL A 86 -5.04 0.48 -1.59
CA VAL A 86 -4.76 -0.40 -0.45
C VAL A 86 -3.32 -0.23 0.02
N LEU A 87 -3.12 0.13 1.28
CA LEU A 87 -1.83 0.19 1.94
C LEU A 87 -1.50 -1.19 2.55
N ALA A 88 -0.63 -1.94 1.90
CA ALA A 88 -0.26 -3.30 2.27
C ALA A 88 1.18 -3.35 2.80
N GLY A 89 1.39 -2.78 3.98
CA GLY A 89 2.73 -2.60 4.54
C GLY A 89 3.50 -1.44 3.90
N TYR A 90 2.78 -0.36 3.57
CA TYR A 90 3.37 0.91 3.16
C TYR A 90 3.85 1.69 4.39
N MET A 91 5.14 1.98 4.47
CA MET A 91 5.83 2.46 5.68
C MET A 91 6.19 3.95 5.61
N ARG A 92 5.43 4.74 4.85
CA ARG A 92 5.60 6.19 4.75
C ARG A 92 4.28 6.87 5.10
N ILE A 93 4.35 7.93 5.89
CA ILE A 93 3.19 8.76 6.24
C ILE A 93 2.72 9.49 4.98
N LEU A 94 1.43 9.41 4.68
CA LEU A 94 0.78 10.12 3.60
C LEU A 94 0.23 11.46 4.13
N GLY A 95 0.47 12.53 3.39
CA GLY A 95 -0.04 13.86 3.71
C GLY A 95 -1.55 13.96 3.59
N SER A 96 -2.13 14.95 4.27
CA SER A 96 -3.59 15.16 4.32
C SER A 96 -4.20 15.36 2.94
N VAL A 97 -3.53 16.06 2.03
CA VAL A 97 -3.98 16.28 0.64
C VAL A 97 -4.14 14.95 -0.10
N PHE A 98 -3.15 14.04 0.02
CA PHE A 98 -3.21 12.71 -0.58
C PHE A 98 -4.37 11.89 0.01
N VAL A 99 -4.49 11.87 1.34
CA VAL A 99 -5.58 11.14 2.02
C VAL A 99 -6.94 11.68 1.61
N GLN A 100 -7.09 13.00 1.50
CA GLN A 100 -8.33 13.65 1.10
C GLN A 100 -8.72 13.29 -0.35
N HIS A 101 -7.75 13.18 -1.27
CA HIS A 101 -8.01 12.80 -2.67
C HIS A 101 -8.55 11.36 -2.82
N TYR A 102 -8.16 10.47 -1.92
CA TYR A 102 -8.61 9.07 -1.87
C TYR A 102 -9.62 8.79 -0.75
N ILE A 103 -10.27 9.83 -0.20
CA ILE A 103 -11.23 9.67 0.90
C ILE A 103 -12.37 8.70 0.52
N GLY A 104 -12.72 7.81 1.46
CA GLY A 104 -13.72 6.75 1.23
C GLY A 104 -13.25 5.59 0.36
N ARG A 105 -12.04 5.65 -0.21
CA ARG A 105 -11.46 4.61 -1.07
C ARG A 105 -9.98 4.32 -0.80
N LEU A 106 -9.54 4.59 0.44
CA LEU A 106 -8.21 4.29 0.94
C LEU A 106 -8.31 3.34 2.13
N LEU A 107 -7.73 2.14 2.02
CA LEU A 107 -7.71 1.15 3.08
C LEU A 107 -6.28 0.90 3.58
N ASN A 108 -6.14 0.65 4.87
CA ASN A 108 -4.87 0.26 5.50
C ASN A 108 -5.09 -0.91 6.43
N ILE A 109 -4.15 -1.85 6.44
CA ILE A 109 -4.04 -2.86 7.48
C ILE A 109 -2.97 -2.42 8.49
N HIS A 110 -3.36 -2.35 9.77
CA HIS A 110 -2.46 -2.00 10.87
C HIS A 110 -2.26 -3.21 11.79
N PRO A 111 -1.03 -3.58 12.16
CA PRO A 111 -0.75 -4.80 12.92
C PRO A 111 -0.99 -4.61 14.44
N SER A 112 -2.16 -4.09 14.81
CA SER A 112 -2.66 -4.05 16.18
C SER A 112 -4.18 -3.93 16.23
N LEU A 113 -4.75 -4.21 17.40
CA LEU A 113 -6.15 -3.94 17.70
C LEU A 113 -6.31 -2.45 18.04
N LEU A 114 -6.58 -1.62 17.03
CA LEU A 114 -6.85 -0.19 17.24
C LEU A 114 -8.03 0.00 18.21
N PRO A 115 -8.00 1.05 19.07
CA PRO A 115 -7.06 2.17 19.08
C PRO A 115 -5.70 1.90 19.75
N ASN A 116 -5.43 0.69 20.23
CA ASN A 116 -4.18 0.35 20.91
C ASN A 116 -2.99 0.22 19.95
N TYR A 117 -1.78 0.51 20.44
CA TYR A 117 -0.50 0.32 19.73
C TYR A 117 -0.47 0.97 18.33
N LYS A 118 -0.75 2.27 18.27
CA LYS A 118 -0.55 3.06 17.05
C LYS A 118 0.95 3.21 16.76
N GLY A 119 1.28 3.52 15.51
CA GLY A 119 2.67 3.79 15.10
C GLY A 119 3.47 2.52 14.80
N LEU A 120 4.78 2.58 15.06
CA LEU A 120 5.74 1.54 14.65
C LEU A 120 5.99 0.51 15.75
N HIS A 121 6.56 -0.65 15.38
CA HIS A 121 6.96 -1.70 16.31
C HIS A 121 5.81 -2.23 17.18
N THR A 122 4.59 -2.29 16.63
CA THR A 122 3.38 -2.67 17.37
C THR A 122 3.53 -4.02 18.08
N HIS A 123 4.11 -5.03 17.42
CA HIS A 123 4.36 -6.34 18.04
C HIS A 123 5.28 -6.27 19.26
N ARG A 124 6.32 -5.42 19.22
CA ARG A 124 7.20 -5.19 20.38
C ARG A 124 6.41 -4.52 21.50
N GLN A 125 5.64 -3.48 21.19
CA GLN A 125 4.80 -2.79 22.18
C GLN A 125 3.82 -3.75 22.86
N VAL A 126 3.17 -4.64 22.09
CA VAL A 126 2.26 -5.68 22.62
C VAL A 126 3.01 -6.64 23.55
N LEU A 127 4.16 -7.17 23.12
CA LEU A 127 4.95 -8.08 23.95
C LEU A 127 5.46 -7.43 25.24
N GLU A 128 5.88 -6.16 25.17
CA GLU A 128 6.34 -5.38 26.33
C GLU A 128 5.20 -5.04 27.29
N SER A 129 3.97 -4.88 26.79
CA SER A 129 2.78 -4.60 27.62
C SER A 129 2.30 -5.80 28.44
N GLY A 130 2.59 -7.03 27.99
CA GLY A 130 2.10 -8.26 28.60
C GLY A 130 0.63 -8.61 28.27
N ASP A 131 0.06 -7.98 27.25
CA ASP A 131 -1.28 -8.30 26.72
C ASP A 131 -1.43 -9.79 26.32
N LYS A 132 -2.65 -10.32 26.46
CA LYS A 132 -3.01 -11.73 26.20
C LYS A 132 -4.02 -11.88 25.07
#